data_AF-A0A2R6RNR5-F1
#
_entry.id   AF-A0A2R6RNR5-F1
#
_cell.length_a   1.000
_cell.length_b   1.000
_cell.length_c   1.000
_cell.angle_alpha   90.00
_cell.angle_beta   90.00
_cell.angle_gamma   90.00
#
_symmetry.space_group_name_H-M   'P 1'
#
loop_
_entity.id
_entity.type
_entity.pdbx_description
1 polymer ?
#
loop_
_entity_poly.entity_id
_entity_poly.type
_entity_poly.pdbx_seq_one_letter_code
_entity_poly.pdbx_strand_id
1 'polypeptide(L)'
;MFFGFDPSPSLLFLSNQHSKSPISDFKPFPQKSKISMALRYLTTTIINSGLYHCKSPLLNPNPKPHHLFASYFSTSFLITKTPKKHRKKHKKKPSPRTNHVQHDSNLIPHFEAVLRRDVAVRFVTKSKDYLSKQPEHVLLLDDAGKLHRELGFPRGRKVLRSVLRHPLLFQTYRHHDGKIWFGFTDFMEALIQEEREIMDSMESDRVTIVRKLLMMSAKKRIPLSKLYHCRSLFGIPEDFRDRVSKYPNYFRIEVEDDGRRVLELVNWDPLLAVSALEREFMVDEDKVKKTFKFPVKHGKSLDLEVEDERKLNLLNTLPLVSPYSDGCKFDLWTLEAEKYRVGVLHEFLSLTLEKRASIHHIVEFKEEFSLTKHTYQMLLKQPRTFYLAGTEMNWVVFLRDAYGDDGMLINKDPQVIFNEKLYRYADMHEMESGSDIVNK
;
A
#
# COMPACT_ATOMS: atom_id res chain seq x y z
N MET A 1 57.37 -26.29 49.20
CA MET A 1 58.41 -25.31 48.85
C MET A 1 57.75 -23.96 48.65
N PHE A 2 58.34 -22.93 49.27
CA PHE A 2 58.05 -21.49 49.35
C PHE A 2 57.50 -20.84 48.05
N PHE A 3 56.41 -20.06 48.09
CA PHE A 3 56.23 -18.62 48.42
C PHE A 3 56.69 -17.61 47.34
N GLY A 4 55.83 -16.60 47.08
CA GLY A 4 56.21 -15.22 46.73
C GLY A 4 55.99 -14.82 45.26
N PHE A 5 54.98 -13.98 44.93
CA PHE A 5 54.94 -12.50 45.01
C PHE A 5 55.73 -11.77 43.88
N ASP A 6 54.96 -10.98 43.10
CA ASP A 6 55.19 -9.73 42.34
C ASP A 6 56.51 -8.95 42.60
N PRO A 7 57.02 -8.01 41.73
CA PRO A 7 56.22 -6.99 41.02
C PRO A 7 56.77 -6.44 39.67
N SER A 8 55.98 -5.52 39.10
CA SER A 8 56.29 -4.57 38.00
C SER A 8 57.51 -3.65 38.29
N PRO A 9 58.00 -2.84 37.31
CA PRO A 9 57.54 -1.44 37.28
C PRO A 9 57.59 -0.69 35.91
N SER A 10 56.57 0.15 35.72
CA SER A 10 56.57 1.52 35.17
C SER A 10 57.57 1.98 34.08
N LEU A 11 57.02 2.57 33.03
CA LEU A 11 57.40 3.95 32.65
C LEU A 11 56.19 4.73 32.14
N LEU A 12 55.80 5.69 32.97
CA LEU A 12 54.86 6.77 32.73
C LEU A 12 55.50 7.80 31.79
N PHE A 13 54.72 8.34 30.86
CA PHE A 13 54.72 9.79 30.64
C PHE A 13 53.28 10.27 30.46
N LEU A 14 52.90 11.15 31.38
CA LEU A 14 51.62 11.83 31.54
C LEU A 14 51.77 13.28 31.08
N SER A 15 50.61 13.85 30.72
CA SER A 15 50.27 15.28 30.70
C SER A 15 50.70 16.06 29.43
N ASN A 16 49.95 17.06 28.94
CA ASN A 16 48.78 17.75 29.49
C ASN A 16 48.04 18.53 28.39
N GLN A 17 46.70 18.55 28.51
CA GLN A 17 45.74 19.65 28.30
C GLN A 17 46.01 20.76 27.26
N HIS A 18 45.06 21.01 26.35
CA HIS A 18 43.96 21.99 26.55
C HIS A 18 43.07 22.16 25.30
N SER A 19 41.76 22.19 25.54
CA SER A 19 40.65 22.86 24.81
C SER A 19 40.85 23.38 23.38
N LYS A 20 39.94 22.96 22.48
CA LYS A 20 38.89 23.82 21.87
C LYS A 20 38.02 23.06 20.87
N SER A 21 36.71 23.23 21.01
CA SER A 21 35.65 22.98 20.01
C SER A 21 35.91 23.73 18.70
N PRO A 22 35.36 23.25 17.57
CA PRO A 22 34.08 23.79 17.08
C PRO A 22 33.13 22.66 16.62
N ILE A 23 31.89 22.56 17.11
CA ILE A 23 30.69 23.23 16.57
C ILE A 23 30.76 23.47 15.05
N SER A 24 30.22 22.55 14.28
CA SER A 24 29.61 22.85 12.98
C SER A 24 28.41 21.94 12.74
N ASP A 25 27.26 22.59 12.65
CA ASP A 25 25.93 22.05 12.45
C ASP A 25 25.82 21.14 11.21
N PHE A 26 25.46 19.87 11.41
CA PHE A 26 24.88 19.05 10.34
C PHE A 26 23.36 19.04 10.47
N LYS A 27 22.73 19.98 9.75
CA LYS A 27 21.29 20.00 9.48
C LYS A 27 20.84 18.68 8.84
N PRO A 28 19.69 18.10 9.22
CA PRO A 28 19.09 17.02 8.47
C PRO A 28 18.53 17.57 7.15
N PHE A 29 19.07 17.12 6.03
CA PHE A 29 18.50 17.41 4.71
C PHE A 29 17.14 16.70 4.57
N PRO A 30 16.08 17.41 4.13
CA PRO A 30 14.78 16.82 3.92
C PRO A 30 14.80 16.00 2.63
N GLN A 31 14.47 14.72 2.74
CA GLN A 31 14.30 13.78 1.64
C GLN A 31 13.08 14.18 0.80
N LYS A 32 13.27 15.15 -0.11
CA LYS A 32 12.27 15.56 -1.09
C LYS A 32 12.18 14.51 -2.21
N SER A 33 10.97 13.95 -2.35
CA SER A 33 10.34 13.51 -3.61
C SER A 33 11.07 12.48 -4.49
N LYS A 34 10.76 11.19 -4.29
CA LYS A 34 10.89 10.14 -5.33
C LYS A 34 9.55 9.50 -5.74
N ILE A 35 8.41 10.15 -5.45
CA ILE A 35 7.07 9.69 -5.88
C ILE A 35 6.61 10.39 -7.19
N SER A 36 7.34 11.38 -7.69
CA SER A 36 6.97 12.15 -8.89
C SER A 36 7.45 11.56 -10.23
N MET A 37 8.26 10.50 -10.23
CA MET A 37 8.91 10.00 -11.46
C MET A 37 8.11 8.88 -12.15
N ALA A 38 7.23 8.16 -11.44
CA ALA A 38 6.40 7.09 -12.01
C ALA A 38 5.26 7.60 -12.91
N LEU A 39 4.87 8.88 -12.79
CA LEU A 39 3.74 9.45 -13.55
C LEU A 39 4.12 10.07 -14.91
N ARG A 40 5.41 10.24 -15.24
CA ARG A 40 5.84 10.82 -16.53
C ARG A 40 6.14 9.78 -17.61
N TYR A 41 6.33 8.51 -17.23
CA TYR A 41 6.64 7.45 -18.19
C TYR A 41 5.40 6.87 -18.91
N LEU A 42 4.19 7.26 -18.52
CA LEU A 42 2.94 6.66 -19.01
C LEU A 42 2.11 7.56 -19.95
N THR A 43 2.56 8.76 -20.30
CA THR A 43 1.75 9.72 -21.10
C THR A 43 2.40 10.16 -22.42
N THR A 44 3.44 9.51 -22.92
CA THR A 44 4.09 9.95 -24.16
C THR A 44 4.43 8.79 -25.08
N THR A 45 3.42 8.14 -25.65
CA THR A 45 3.48 7.58 -27.01
C THR A 45 2.04 7.33 -27.46
N ILE A 46 1.51 8.22 -28.31
CA ILE A 46 0.42 8.03 -29.28
C ILE A 46 0.10 9.45 -29.81
N ILE A 47 0.60 9.76 -31.01
CA ILE A 47 -0.06 10.49 -32.12
C ILE A 47 1.02 10.87 -33.16
N ASN A 48 0.92 10.13 -34.27
CA ASN A 48 1.12 10.45 -35.69
C ASN A 48 2.42 11.06 -36.24
N SER A 49 3.01 10.23 -37.09
CA SER A 49 3.80 10.48 -38.29
C SER A 49 3.06 11.27 -39.39
N GLY A 50 3.83 12.06 -40.16
CA GLY A 50 3.50 12.60 -41.49
C GLY A 50 3.18 14.11 -41.50
N LEU A 51 3.63 14.94 -42.44
CA LEU A 51 4.58 14.87 -43.55
C LEU A 51 4.65 16.31 -44.15
N TYR A 52 5.81 16.69 -44.70
CA TYR A 52 6.09 17.76 -45.67
C TYR A 52 6.38 19.24 -45.28
N HIS A 53 7.31 19.74 -46.09
CA HIS A 53 8.10 20.97 -46.16
C HIS A 53 7.38 22.09 -46.96
N CYS A 54 7.66 23.38 -46.67
CA CYS A 54 8.31 24.36 -47.58
C CYS A 54 7.90 25.84 -47.36
N LYS A 55 8.94 26.67 -47.14
CA LYS A 55 9.29 27.96 -47.82
C LYS A 55 8.31 29.16 -47.84
N SER A 56 8.78 30.28 -47.29
CA SER A 56 8.50 31.68 -47.65
C SER A 56 9.26 32.07 -48.95
N PRO A 57 9.30 33.33 -49.51
CA PRO A 57 8.95 34.66 -48.95
C PRO A 57 8.49 35.78 -49.98
N LEU A 58 8.47 37.05 -49.51
CA LEU A 58 8.58 38.37 -50.24
C LEU A 58 7.31 38.92 -50.95
N LEU A 59 6.97 40.23 -51.02
CA LEU A 59 7.70 41.51 -51.09
C LEU A 59 6.82 42.75 -50.71
N ASN A 60 7.49 43.84 -50.34
CA ASN A 60 7.12 45.27 -50.07
C ASN A 60 6.39 46.00 -51.25
N PRO A 61 5.99 47.32 -51.24
CA PRO A 61 6.34 48.47 -50.35
C PRO A 61 5.23 49.54 -50.01
N ASN A 62 5.61 50.50 -49.16
CA ASN A 62 5.06 51.83 -48.75
C ASN A 62 4.49 52.75 -49.90
N PRO A 63 3.83 53.93 -49.69
CA PRO A 63 3.89 54.86 -48.52
C PRO A 63 2.58 55.58 -48.07
N LYS A 64 2.65 56.21 -46.89
CA LYS A 64 1.74 57.21 -46.26
C LYS A 64 1.68 58.54 -47.09
N PRO A 65 0.72 59.51 -46.91
CA PRO A 65 0.47 60.14 -45.59
C PRO A 65 -0.81 60.98 -45.29
N HIS A 66 -0.89 61.38 -44.00
CA HIS A 66 -1.61 62.49 -43.31
C HIS A 66 -3.15 62.60 -43.32
N HIS A 67 -3.80 62.51 -42.15
CA HIS A 67 -4.32 63.66 -41.35
C HIS A 67 -5.36 63.27 -40.26
N LEU A 68 -5.12 63.80 -39.05
CA LEU A 68 -6.05 64.41 -38.08
C LEU A 68 -7.10 63.59 -37.28
N PHE A 69 -6.87 63.59 -35.95
CA PHE A 69 -7.79 63.70 -34.80
C PHE A 69 -9.09 62.88 -34.72
N ALA A 70 -9.13 61.94 -33.76
CA ALA A 70 -10.19 61.85 -32.75
C ALA A 70 -9.77 60.90 -31.61
N SER A 71 -9.60 61.43 -30.41
CA SER A 71 -9.45 60.65 -29.19
C SER A 71 -10.78 60.02 -28.80
N TYR A 72 -10.89 58.69 -28.89
CA TYR A 72 -11.95 57.94 -28.22
C TYR A 72 -11.38 57.27 -26.97
N PHE A 73 -11.84 57.76 -25.81
CA PHE A 73 -11.58 57.20 -24.50
C PHE A 73 -11.96 55.71 -24.47
N SER A 74 -11.00 54.86 -24.08
CA SER A 74 -11.20 53.42 -23.89
C SER A 74 -12.05 53.17 -22.64
N THR A 75 -13.33 52.86 -22.83
CA THR A 75 -14.25 52.41 -21.78
C THR A 75 -14.10 50.90 -21.55
N SER A 76 -12.91 50.43 -21.18
CA SER A 76 -12.65 49.01 -20.89
C SER A 76 -12.68 48.64 -19.40
N PHE A 77 -13.30 49.47 -18.54
CA PHE A 77 -13.41 49.26 -17.09
C PHE A 77 -14.81 48.88 -16.58
N LEU A 78 -15.63 48.22 -17.40
CA LEU A 78 -16.86 47.58 -16.92
C LEU A 78 -16.78 46.06 -17.08
N ILE A 79 -15.99 45.42 -16.21
CA ILE A 79 -16.16 43.99 -15.93
C ILE A 79 -17.44 43.86 -15.11
N THR A 80 -18.58 43.66 -15.78
CA THR A 80 -19.82 43.25 -15.10
C THR A 80 -19.61 41.85 -14.56
N LYS A 81 -19.23 41.75 -13.27
CA LYS A 81 -19.17 40.45 -12.59
C LYS A 81 -20.58 39.88 -12.57
N THR A 82 -20.83 38.89 -13.43
CA THR A 82 -22.10 38.14 -13.42
C THR A 82 -22.38 37.62 -12.01
N PRO A 83 -23.57 37.89 -11.43
CA PRO A 83 -23.89 37.46 -10.08
C PRO A 83 -23.74 35.94 -9.96
N LYS A 84 -23.14 35.45 -8.87
CA LYS A 84 -22.80 34.01 -8.65
C LYS A 84 -23.98 33.06 -8.92
N LYS A 85 -25.22 33.54 -8.77
CA LYS A 85 -26.48 32.83 -9.05
C LYS A 85 -26.65 32.41 -10.52
N HIS A 86 -26.11 33.17 -11.48
CA HIS A 86 -26.26 32.92 -12.92
C HIS A 86 -25.02 32.29 -13.57
N ARG A 87 -23.95 32.01 -12.81
CA ARG A 87 -22.82 31.24 -13.33
C ARG A 87 -23.27 29.79 -13.55
N LYS A 88 -23.28 29.33 -14.79
CA LYS A 88 -23.46 27.91 -15.12
C LYS A 88 -22.50 27.10 -14.25
N LYS A 89 -23.04 26.22 -13.39
CA LYS A 89 -22.20 25.29 -12.61
C LYS A 89 -21.46 24.42 -13.61
N HIS A 90 -20.17 24.69 -13.83
CA HIS A 90 -19.34 23.79 -14.62
C HIS A 90 -19.39 22.41 -13.98
N LYS A 91 -19.90 21.41 -14.70
CA LYS A 91 -19.71 20.01 -14.33
C LYS A 91 -18.20 19.81 -14.23
N LYS A 92 -17.73 19.33 -13.08
CA LYS A 92 -16.31 19.03 -12.89
C LYS A 92 -15.93 18.03 -13.97
N LYS A 93 -14.81 18.27 -14.67
CA LYS A 93 -14.30 17.32 -15.66
C LYS A 93 -14.02 15.98 -14.96
N PRO A 94 -14.29 14.84 -15.61
CA PRO A 94 -13.92 13.54 -15.06
C PRO A 94 -12.42 13.56 -14.79
N SER A 95 -12.02 12.99 -13.66
CA SER A 95 -10.62 12.93 -13.25
C SER A 95 -10.31 11.53 -12.75
N PRO A 96 -9.12 10.97 -13.00
CA PRO A 96 -8.74 9.65 -12.51
C PRO A 96 -8.79 9.51 -10.98
N ARG A 97 -8.86 10.63 -10.24
CA ARG A 97 -9.03 10.67 -8.78
C ARG A 97 -10.49 10.51 -8.33
N THR A 98 -11.44 10.62 -9.24
CA THR A 98 -12.88 10.58 -8.95
C THR A 98 -13.57 9.47 -9.73
N ASN A 99 -13.06 9.14 -10.91
CA ASN A 99 -13.56 8.03 -11.71
C ASN A 99 -13.26 6.69 -11.02
N HIS A 100 -14.27 5.83 -10.96
CA HIS A 100 -14.11 4.46 -10.53
C HIS A 100 -13.30 3.67 -11.55
N VAL A 101 -12.51 2.70 -11.07
CA VAL A 101 -11.78 1.78 -11.97
C VAL A 101 -12.75 0.98 -12.82
N GLN A 102 -13.79 0.46 -12.18
CA GLN A 102 -14.81 -0.32 -12.83
C GLN A 102 -15.96 0.57 -13.26
N HIS A 103 -16.65 0.16 -14.32
CA HIS A 103 -17.89 0.79 -14.74
C HIS A 103 -18.94 0.68 -13.63
N ASP A 104 -19.77 1.71 -13.47
CA ASP A 104 -20.74 1.81 -12.37
C ASP A 104 -21.69 0.61 -12.26
N SER A 105 -21.99 -0.06 -13.38
CA SER A 105 -22.84 -1.27 -13.43
C SER A 105 -22.23 -2.51 -12.76
N ASN A 106 -20.90 -2.55 -12.61
CA ASN A 106 -20.17 -3.71 -12.09
C ASN A 106 -19.75 -3.50 -10.63
N LEU A 107 -20.10 -2.36 -10.04
CA LEU A 107 -19.73 -2.02 -8.67
C LEU A 107 -20.45 -2.92 -7.68
N ILE A 108 -19.69 -3.51 -6.78
CA ILE A 108 -20.19 -4.27 -5.64
C ILE A 108 -20.17 -3.34 -4.41
N PRO A 109 -21.34 -3.00 -3.84
CA PRO A 109 -21.44 -2.02 -2.75
C PRO A 109 -20.61 -2.38 -1.52
N HIS A 110 -20.54 -3.67 -1.16
CA HIS A 110 -19.86 -4.15 0.03
C HIS A 110 -18.34 -3.87 0.00
N PHE A 111 -17.67 -4.16 -1.13
CA PHE A 111 -16.24 -3.87 -1.28
C PHE A 111 -15.93 -2.37 -1.28
N GLU A 112 -16.79 -1.55 -1.87
CA GLU A 112 -16.66 -0.09 -1.80
C GLU A 112 -16.91 0.43 -0.37
N ALA A 113 -17.79 -0.20 0.41
CA ALA A 113 -18.02 0.14 1.81
C ALA A 113 -16.76 -0.10 2.67
N VAL A 114 -16.02 -1.19 2.41
CA VAL A 114 -14.72 -1.44 3.07
C VAL A 114 -13.75 -0.28 2.85
N LEU A 115 -13.63 0.22 1.61
CA LEU A 115 -12.77 1.37 1.34
C LEU A 115 -13.23 2.66 2.02
N ARG A 116 -14.54 2.90 2.10
CA ARG A 116 -15.08 4.05 2.83
C ARG A 116 -14.78 3.96 4.32
N ARG A 117 -14.88 2.76 4.91
CA ARG A 117 -14.52 2.50 6.29
C ARG A 117 -13.04 2.79 6.54
N ASP A 118 -12.14 2.30 5.69
CA ASP A 118 -10.70 2.57 5.79
C ASP A 118 -10.39 4.07 5.81
N VAL A 119 -11.10 4.85 4.99
CA VAL A 119 -10.94 6.31 4.96
C VAL A 119 -11.43 6.97 6.25
N ALA A 120 -12.52 6.45 6.84
CA ALA A 120 -13.08 6.96 8.10
C ALA A 120 -12.16 6.68 9.30
N VAL A 121 -11.64 5.45 9.40
CA VAL A 121 -10.77 5.01 10.50
C VAL A 121 -9.30 5.38 10.30
N ARG A 122 -8.93 5.92 9.13
CA ARG A 122 -7.56 6.29 8.77
C ARG A 122 -6.86 7.11 9.85
N PHE A 123 -7.58 8.05 10.47
CA PHE A 123 -7.02 8.88 11.55
C PHE A 123 -6.63 8.03 12.76
N VAL A 124 -7.49 7.10 13.18
CA VAL A 124 -7.25 6.22 14.32
C VAL A 124 -6.06 5.30 14.05
N THR A 125 -6.07 4.58 12.93
CA THR A 125 -4.98 3.64 12.57
C THR A 125 -3.63 4.35 12.49
N LYS A 126 -3.59 5.52 11.82
CA LYS A 126 -2.34 6.28 11.63
C LYS A 126 -1.85 6.96 12.90
N SER A 127 -2.76 7.49 13.71
CA SER A 127 -2.41 8.07 15.00
C SER A 127 -1.91 7.00 15.97
N LYS A 128 -2.51 5.80 15.95
CA LYS A 128 -2.02 4.63 16.68
C LYS A 128 -0.57 4.32 16.29
N ASP A 129 -0.32 4.08 15.00
CA ASP A 129 1.03 3.75 14.47
C ASP A 129 2.09 4.81 14.84
N TYR A 130 1.71 6.09 14.90
CA TYR A 130 2.61 7.19 15.21
C TYR A 130 2.85 7.34 16.71
N LEU A 131 1.79 7.37 17.51
CA LEU A 131 1.87 7.55 18.96
C LEU A 131 2.54 6.37 19.66
N SER A 132 2.33 5.14 19.17
CA SER A 132 3.02 3.95 19.69
C SER A 132 4.56 4.03 19.54
N LYS A 133 5.09 4.96 18.74
CA LYS A 133 6.52 5.20 18.57
C LYS A 133 7.06 6.35 19.44
N GLN A 134 6.16 7.16 20.01
CA GLN A 134 6.56 8.27 20.86
C GLN A 134 6.74 7.79 22.31
N PRO A 135 7.67 8.39 23.06
CA PRO A 135 7.75 8.17 24.50
C PRO A 135 6.42 8.60 25.14
N GLU A 136 5.94 7.81 26.10
CA GLU A 136 4.67 8.04 26.85
C GLU A 136 3.40 8.08 25.97
N HIS A 137 3.49 7.75 24.68
CA HIS A 137 2.36 7.75 23.74
C HIS A 137 1.58 9.08 23.63
N VAL A 138 2.27 10.20 23.83
CA VAL A 138 1.67 11.55 23.81
C VAL A 138 2.29 12.45 22.75
N LEU A 139 1.53 13.43 22.29
CA LEU A 139 1.97 14.41 21.29
C LEU A 139 1.37 15.79 21.54
N LEU A 140 2.19 16.82 21.38
CA LEU A 140 1.77 18.22 21.46
C LEU A 140 0.81 18.57 20.31
N LEU A 141 -0.33 19.19 20.61
CA LEU A 141 -1.37 19.47 19.62
C LEU A 141 -0.90 20.42 18.49
N ASP A 142 0.01 21.34 18.82
CA ASP A 142 0.58 22.29 17.85
C ASP A 142 1.45 21.58 16.80
N ASP A 143 2.20 20.55 17.21
CA ASP A 143 3.01 19.75 16.30
C ASP A 143 2.16 18.75 15.54
N ALA A 144 1.15 18.17 16.19
CA ALA A 144 0.15 17.33 15.56
C ALA A 144 -0.48 17.98 14.32
N GLY A 145 -0.73 19.30 14.38
CA GLY A 145 -1.27 20.09 13.27
C GLY A 145 -0.40 20.05 12.01
N LYS A 146 0.92 19.94 12.16
CA LYS A 146 1.89 19.84 11.05
C LYS A 146 1.92 18.43 10.46
N LEU A 147 1.75 17.41 11.30
CA LEU A 147 1.88 15.97 10.99
C LEU A 147 0.62 15.34 10.36
N HIS A 148 -0.09 16.09 9.51
CA HIS A 148 -1.31 15.64 8.84
C HIS A 148 -1.19 14.35 8.02
N ARG A 149 -0.01 14.08 7.46
CA ARG A 149 0.24 12.84 6.69
C ARG A 149 0.43 11.64 7.60
N GLU A 150 1.10 11.83 8.71
CA GLU A 150 1.49 10.78 9.66
C GLU A 150 0.33 10.39 10.56
N LEU A 151 -0.48 11.36 11.00
CA LEU A 151 -1.70 11.11 11.78
C LEU A 151 -2.94 10.82 10.90
N GLY A 152 -2.83 10.97 9.58
CA GLY A 152 -3.86 10.49 8.64
C GLY A 152 -5.11 11.37 8.51
N PHE A 153 -5.06 12.66 8.84
CA PHE A 153 -6.19 13.59 8.66
C PHE A 153 -6.02 14.54 7.45
N PRO A 154 -7.12 15.07 6.88
CA PRO A 154 -7.04 15.95 5.72
C PRO A 154 -6.27 17.25 6.00
N ARG A 155 -5.38 17.64 5.08
CA ARG A 155 -4.59 18.88 5.18
C ARG A 155 -5.52 20.09 5.40
N GLY A 156 -5.16 20.94 6.36
CA GLY A 156 -5.90 22.16 6.70
C GLY A 156 -7.10 21.96 7.63
N ARG A 157 -7.35 20.74 8.12
CA ARG A 157 -8.29 20.48 9.23
C ARG A 157 -7.57 20.52 10.56
N LYS A 158 -8.28 20.92 11.62
CA LYS A 158 -7.76 20.93 13.00
C LYS A 158 -7.77 19.50 13.56
N VAL A 159 -6.63 19.06 14.09
CA VAL A 159 -6.45 17.75 14.75
C VAL A 159 -7.45 17.54 15.86
N LEU A 160 -7.70 18.59 16.65
CA LEU A 160 -8.64 18.56 17.77
C LEU A 160 -10.02 18.03 17.36
N ARG A 161 -10.50 18.36 16.15
CA ARG A 161 -11.80 17.87 15.67
C ARG A 161 -11.81 16.37 15.39
N SER A 162 -10.67 15.81 14.98
CA SER A 162 -10.52 14.36 14.77
C SER A 162 -10.37 13.64 16.10
N VAL A 163 -9.62 14.21 17.04
CA VAL A 163 -9.47 13.66 18.41
C VAL A 163 -10.82 13.60 19.13
N LEU A 164 -11.57 14.71 19.12
CA LEU A 164 -12.90 14.78 19.76
C LEU A 164 -13.95 13.87 19.11
N ARG A 165 -13.70 13.34 17.91
CA ARG A 165 -14.58 12.34 17.29
C ARG A 165 -14.44 10.97 17.95
N HIS A 166 -13.31 10.70 18.61
CA HIS A 166 -12.95 9.39 19.14
C HIS A 166 -12.57 9.50 20.62
N PRO A 167 -13.50 9.92 21.50
CA PRO A 167 -13.20 10.20 22.91
C PRO A 167 -12.77 8.97 23.71
N LEU A 168 -13.21 7.77 23.31
CA LEU A 168 -12.83 6.52 23.97
C LEU A 168 -11.36 6.13 23.75
N LEU A 169 -10.78 6.55 22.62
CA LEU A 169 -9.43 6.13 22.21
C LEU A 169 -8.38 7.21 22.48
N PHE A 170 -8.78 8.49 22.47
CA PHE A 170 -7.86 9.60 22.63
C PHE A 170 -8.37 10.60 23.67
N GLN A 171 -7.45 11.05 24.52
CA GLN A 171 -7.69 12.12 25.48
C GLN A 171 -6.82 13.33 25.19
N THR A 172 -7.33 14.50 25.55
CA THR A 172 -6.56 15.75 25.53
C THR A 172 -6.33 16.24 26.95
N TYR A 173 -5.09 16.57 27.27
CA TYR A 173 -4.73 17.10 28.57
C TYR A 173 -4.01 18.45 28.43
N ARG A 174 -4.21 19.32 29.40
CA ARG A 174 -3.55 20.63 29.46
C ARG A 174 -2.39 20.53 30.43
N HIS A 175 -1.17 20.69 29.91
CA HIS A 175 0.02 20.68 30.74
C HIS A 175 0.16 22.02 31.51
N HIS A 176 0.99 22.04 32.56
CA HIS A 176 1.23 23.23 33.39
C HIS A 176 1.70 24.45 32.58
N ASP A 177 2.37 24.22 31.45
CA ASP A 177 2.81 25.24 30.49
C ASP A 177 1.67 25.92 29.71
N GLY A 178 0.40 25.55 29.97
CA GLY A 178 -0.77 26.03 29.25
C GLY A 178 -0.95 25.41 27.86
N LYS A 179 -0.01 24.56 27.43
CA LYS A 179 -0.04 23.82 26.17
C LYS A 179 -0.96 22.60 26.26
N ILE A 180 -1.62 22.28 25.15
CA ILE A 180 -2.52 21.14 25.03
C ILE A 180 -1.79 19.99 24.35
N TRP A 181 -1.82 18.83 24.99
CA TRP A 181 -1.32 17.58 24.46
C TRP A 181 -2.47 16.63 24.20
N PHE A 182 -2.26 15.66 23.32
CA PHE A 182 -3.17 14.55 23.12
C PHE A 182 -2.41 13.23 23.16
N GLY A 183 -3.05 12.19 23.68
CA GLY A 183 -2.47 10.86 23.81
C GLY A 183 -3.54 9.80 23.89
N PHE A 184 -3.13 8.57 24.19
CA PHE A 184 -4.03 7.46 24.42
C PHE A 184 -4.76 7.60 25.76
N THR A 185 -5.96 7.03 25.80
CA THR A 185 -6.69 6.71 27.04
C THR A 185 -6.17 5.38 27.61
N ASP A 186 -6.38 5.13 28.90
CA ASP A 186 -6.03 3.85 29.54
C ASP A 186 -6.68 2.66 28.81
N PHE A 187 -7.90 2.87 28.28
CA PHE A 187 -8.59 1.89 27.45
C PHE A 187 -7.85 1.58 26.15
N MET A 188 -7.34 2.60 25.47
CA MET A 188 -6.55 2.41 24.26
C MET A 188 -5.20 1.75 24.55
N GLU A 189 -4.59 2.00 25.70
CA GLU A 189 -3.38 1.28 26.13
C GLU A 189 -3.65 -0.21 26.35
N ALA A 190 -4.77 -0.56 26.99
CA ALA A 190 -5.21 -1.95 27.14
C ALA A 190 -5.44 -2.62 25.77
N LEU A 191 -6.04 -1.92 24.81
CA LEU A 191 -6.21 -2.43 23.44
C LEU A 191 -4.86 -2.64 22.72
N ILE A 192 -3.89 -1.74 22.90
CA ILE A 192 -2.54 -1.91 22.33
C ILE A 192 -1.85 -3.14 22.92
N GLN A 193 -2.04 -3.39 24.21
CA GLN A 193 -1.50 -4.58 24.87
C GLN A 193 -2.14 -5.87 24.34
N GLU A 194 -3.47 -5.90 24.19
CA GLU A 194 -4.19 -7.00 23.54
C GLU A 194 -3.68 -7.25 22.11
N GLU A 195 -3.45 -6.20 21.32
CA GLU A 195 -2.89 -6.33 19.97
C GLU A 195 -1.51 -6.98 19.97
N ARG A 196 -0.64 -6.63 20.94
CA ARG A 196 0.71 -7.21 21.09
C ARG A 196 0.64 -8.69 21.42
N GLU A 197 -0.23 -9.08 22.34
CA GLU A 197 -0.44 -10.49 22.72
C GLU A 197 -0.93 -11.33 21.53
N ILE A 198 -1.85 -10.78 20.73
CA ILE A 198 -2.29 -11.40 19.48
C ILE A 198 -1.12 -11.54 18.50
N MET A 199 -0.30 -10.51 18.32
CA MET A 199 0.86 -10.59 17.43
C MET A 199 1.90 -11.62 17.89
N ASP A 200 2.13 -11.74 19.20
CA ASP A 200 3.09 -12.68 19.76
C ASP A 200 2.60 -14.13 19.66
N SER A 201 1.32 -14.39 19.91
CA SER A 201 0.73 -15.72 19.71
C SER A 201 0.78 -16.18 18.24
N MET A 202 0.63 -15.24 17.30
CA MET A 202 0.63 -15.51 15.85
C MET A 202 2.04 -15.51 15.21
N GLU A 203 3.13 -15.39 15.99
CA GLU A 203 4.50 -15.25 15.47
C GLU A 203 4.86 -16.35 14.46
N SER A 204 4.51 -17.60 14.78
CA SER A 204 4.80 -18.77 13.93
C SER A 204 4.10 -18.71 12.55
N ASP A 205 2.85 -18.25 12.52
CA ASP A 205 2.09 -18.07 11.29
C ASP A 205 2.67 -16.94 10.44
N ARG A 206 3.08 -15.83 11.08
CA ARG A 206 3.74 -14.71 10.37
C ARG A 206 5.08 -15.13 9.77
N VAL A 207 5.86 -15.94 10.47
CA VAL A 207 7.09 -16.54 9.93
C VAL A 207 6.78 -17.42 8.72
N THR A 208 5.72 -18.23 8.78
CA THR A 208 5.28 -19.07 7.65
C THR A 208 4.86 -18.24 6.44
N ILE A 209 4.13 -17.13 6.66
CA ILE A 209 3.75 -16.19 5.59
C ILE A 209 5.00 -15.61 4.93
N VAL A 210 5.98 -15.13 5.71
CA VAL A 210 7.22 -14.58 5.16
C VAL A 210 8.03 -15.63 4.40
N ARG A 211 8.08 -16.87 4.90
CA ARG A 211 8.69 -18.00 4.17
C ARG A 211 8.03 -18.21 2.82
N LYS A 212 6.70 -18.24 2.76
CA LYS A 212 5.95 -18.36 1.49
C LYS A 212 6.21 -17.19 0.54
N LEU A 213 6.24 -15.96 1.04
CA LEU A 213 6.57 -14.78 0.22
C LEU A 213 7.98 -14.89 -0.39
N LEU A 214 8.97 -15.32 0.39
CA LEU A 214 10.32 -15.55 -0.12
C LEU A 214 10.35 -16.72 -1.11
N MET A 215 9.61 -17.80 -0.86
CA MET A 215 9.56 -18.94 -1.78
C MET A 215 8.98 -18.57 -3.16
N MET A 216 8.04 -17.62 -3.20
CA MET A 216 7.49 -17.07 -4.45
C MET A 216 8.38 -16.03 -5.13
N SER A 217 9.35 -15.45 -4.41
CA SER A 217 10.15 -14.36 -4.94
C SER A 217 11.29 -14.87 -5.83
N ALA A 218 11.62 -14.07 -6.84
CA ALA A 218 12.79 -14.30 -7.69
C ALA A 218 14.04 -14.37 -6.81
N LYS A 219 14.85 -15.41 -7.02
CA LYS A 219 16.07 -15.70 -6.24
C LYS A 219 15.82 -15.92 -4.74
N LYS A 220 14.57 -16.11 -4.31
CA LYS A 220 14.18 -16.37 -2.91
C LYS A 220 14.62 -15.30 -1.92
N ARG A 221 14.66 -14.05 -2.41
CA ARG A 221 15.16 -12.87 -1.73
C ARG A 221 14.14 -11.74 -1.79
N ILE A 222 13.98 -10.98 -0.71
CA ILE A 222 13.13 -9.78 -0.64
C ILE A 222 13.84 -8.69 0.19
N PRO A 223 13.93 -7.44 -0.30
CA PRO A 223 14.43 -6.33 0.51
C PRO A 223 13.62 -6.09 1.78
N LEU A 224 14.29 -5.95 2.93
CA LEU A 224 13.63 -5.73 4.22
C LEU A 224 12.84 -4.42 4.25
N SER A 225 13.25 -3.41 3.49
CA SER A 225 12.52 -2.14 3.35
C SER A 225 11.14 -2.32 2.74
N LYS A 226 11.01 -3.16 1.71
CA LYS A 226 9.73 -3.49 1.05
C LYS A 226 8.83 -4.27 2.01
N LEU A 227 9.39 -5.26 2.71
CA LEU A 227 8.66 -6.03 3.71
C LEU A 227 8.15 -5.15 4.85
N TYR A 228 8.98 -4.23 5.35
CA TYR A 228 8.59 -3.28 6.39
C TYR A 228 7.50 -2.31 5.94
N HIS A 229 7.55 -1.83 4.68
CA HIS A 229 6.51 -0.96 4.13
C HIS A 229 5.15 -1.69 4.03
N CYS A 230 5.15 -2.97 3.68
CA CYS A 230 3.94 -3.79 3.54
C CYS A 230 3.58 -4.61 4.79
N ARG A 231 4.24 -4.38 5.93
CA ARG A 231 4.08 -5.21 7.14
C ARG A 231 2.63 -5.34 7.62
N SER A 232 1.86 -4.25 7.54
CA SER A 232 0.46 -4.23 8.00
C SER A 232 -0.47 -5.08 7.13
N LEU A 233 -0.10 -5.39 5.88
CA LEU A 233 -0.89 -6.27 5.01
C LEU A 233 -0.79 -7.73 5.44
N PHE A 234 0.37 -8.12 5.95
CA PHE A 234 0.68 -9.50 6.34
C PHE A 234 0.56 -9.73 7.85
N GLY A 235 0.30 -8.67 8.63
CA GLY A 235 0.29 -8.75 10.10
C GLY A 235 1.67 -8.96 10.69
N ILE A 236 2.73 -8.48 10.02
CA ILE A 236 4.10 -8.62 10.48
C ILE A 236 4.38 -7.53 11.53
N PRO A 237 4.92 -7.89 12.71
CA PRO A 237 5.24 -6.93 13.76
C PRO A 237 6.39 -5.99 13.35
N GLU A 238 6.49 -4.81 13.95
CA GLU A 238 7.57 -3.86 13.64
C GLU A 238 8.95 -4.42 14.01
N ASP A 239 9.02 -5.20 15.09
CA ASP A 239 10.23 -5.86 15.60
C ASP A 239 10.62 -7.11 14.80
N PHE A 240 9.93 -7.39 13.68
CA PHE A 240 10.18 -8.60 12.90
C PHE A 240 11.66 -8.75 12.52
N ARG A 241 12.34 -7.65 12.21
CA ARG A 241 13.78 -7.64 11.90
C ARG A 241 14.62 -8.28 13.02
N ASP A 242 14.28 -8.02 14.27
CA ASP A 242 15.01 -8.57 15.42
C ASP A 242 14.59 -10.03 15.65
N ARG A 243 13.30 -10.35 15.43
CA ARG A 243 12.76 -11.72 15.47
C ARG A 243 13.36 -12.64 14.41
N VAL A 244 13.79 -12.12 13.25
CA VAL A 244 14.48 -12.92 12.21
C VAL A 244 15.68 -13.68 12.80
N SER A 245 16.40 -13.08 13.75
CA SER A 245 17.58 -13.70 14.38
C SER A 245 17.26 -14.97 15.16
N LYS A 246 15.99 -15.15 15.60
CA LYS A 246 15.53 -16.39 16.26
C LYS A 246 15.39 -17.57 15.29
N TYR A 247 15.35 -17.31 13.98
CA TYR A 247 15.06 -18.29 12.94
C TYR A 247 16.20 -18.42 11.91
N PRO A 248 17.44 -18.73 12.33
CA PRO A 248 18.60 -18.82 11.43
C PRO A 248 18.46 -19.95 10.40
N ASN A 249 17.67 -20.98 10.72
CA ASN A 249 17.41 -22.11 9.82
C ASN A 249 16.51 -21.73 8.63
N TYR A 250 15.72 -20.66 8.76
CA TYR A 250 14.79 -20.21 7.74
C TYR A 250 15.30 -18.99 6.99
N PHE A 251 15.92 -18.05 7.71
CA PHE A 251 16.24 -16.74 7.17
C PHE A 251 17.72 -16.41 7.29
N ARG A 252 18.23 -15.73 6.26
CA ARG A 252 19.54 -15.09 6.24
C ARG A 252 19.37 -13.64 5.85
N ILE A 253 20.06 -12.74 6.57
CA ILE A 253 20.10 -11.32 6.20
C ILE A 253 21.41 -11.09 5.46
N GLU A 254 21.32 -10.75 4.17
CA GLU A 254 22.45 -10.34 3.36
C GLU A 254 22.43 -8.82 3.17
N VAL A 255 23.61 -8.22 3.09
CA VAL A 255 23.78 -6.80 2.75
C VAL A 255 24.32 -6.77 1.32
N GLU A 256 23.53 -6.24 0.39
CA GLU A 256 23.96 -6.03 -0.99
C GLU A 256 25.03 -4.94 -1.07
N ASP A 257 25.76 -4.89 -2.19
CA ASP A 257 26.81 -3.88 -2.46
C ASP A 257 26.28 -2.43 -2.35
N ASP A 258 25.00 -2.24 -2.63
CA ASP A 258 24.28 -0.96 -2.49
C ASP A 258 23.99 -0.57 -1.01
N GLY A 259 24.41 -1.38 -0.04
CA GLY A 259 24.12 -1.22 1.39
C GLY A 259 22.69 -1.59 1.79
N ARG A 260 21.92 -2.20 0.87
CA ARG A 260 20.53 -2.62 1.12
C ARG A 260 20.52 -3.96 1.85
N ARG A 261 19.71 -4.06 2.90
CA ARG A 261 19.51 -5.30 3.64
C ARG A 261 18.41 -6.12 2.98
N VAL A 262 18.73 -7.34 2.60
CA VAL A 262 17.85 -8.28 1.91
C VAL A 262 17.67 -9.51 2.78
N LEU A 263 16.43 -9.97 2.89
CA LEU A 263 16.09 -11.21 3.54
C LEU A 263 16.11 -12.33 2.50
N GLU A 264 16.89 -13.37 2.74
CA GLU A 264 17.00 -14.56 1.91
C GLU A 264 16.44 -15.79 2.64
N LEU A 265 15.80 -16.67 1.90
CA LEU A 265 15.38 -17.98 2.38
C LEU A 265 16.56 -18.96 2.35
N VAL A 266 16.89 -19.53 3.51
CA VAL A 266 17.96 -20.54 3.65
C VAL A 266 17.47 -21.93 3.27
N ASN A 267 16.35 -22.35 3.87
CA ASN A 267 15.81 -23.69 3.67
C ASN A 267 14.45 -23.65 2.96
N TRP A 268 14.37 -24.38 1.85
CA TRP A 268 13.13 -24.55 1.10
C TRP A 268 12.30 -25.68 1.70
N ASP A 269 11.04 -25.42 1.98
CA ASP A 269 10.13 -26.39 2.58
C ASP A 269 9.04 -26.80 1.58
N PRO A 270 9.11 -28.02 1.03
CA PRO A 270 8.12 -28.51 0.06
C PRO A 270 6.70 -28.54 0.62
N LEU A 271 6.52 -28.69 1.94
CA LEU A 271 5.20 -28.74 2.55
C LEU A 271 4.49 -27.38 2.51
N LEU A 272 5.27 -26.29 2.51
CA LEU A 272 4.75 -24.93 2.36
C LEU A 272 4.52 -24.53 0.90
N ALA A 273 5.15 -25.23 -0.05
CA ALA A 273 5.08 -24.96 -1.49
C ALA A 273 3.75 -25.39 -2.13
N VAL A 274 2.65 -25.34 -1.38
CA VAL A 274 1.29 -25.60 -1.86
C VAL A 274 0.48 -24.32 -1.73
N SER A 275 0.05 -23.81 -2.87
CA SER A 275 -0.75 -22.60 -2.97
C SER A 275 -2.16 -22.79 -2.42
N ALA A 276 -2.81 -21.68 -2.08
CA ALA A 276 -4.23 -21.68 -1.71
C ALA A 276 -5.09 -22.26 -2.84
N LEU A 277 -4.72 -22.00 -4.10
CA LEU A 277 -5.43 -22.53 -5.27
C LEU A 277 -5.28 -24.04 -5.43
N GLU A 278 -4.06 -24.57 -5.24
CA GLU A 278 -3.85 -26.02 -5.32
C GLU A 278 -4.61 -26.74 -4.20
N ARG A 279 -4.65 -26.17 -2.98
CA ARG A 279 -5.46 -26.70 -1.88
C ARG A 279 -6.95 -26.68 -2.19
N GLU A 280 -7.46 -25.60 -2.78
CA GLU A 280 -8.86 -25.51 -3.18
C GLU A 280 -9.18 -26.46 -4.33
N PHE A 281 -8.26 -26.65 -5.28
CA PHE A 281 -8.41 -27.58 -6.40
C PHE A 281 -8.57 -29.02 -5.91
N MET A 282 -7.87 -29.43 -4.85
CA MET A 282 -8.03 -30.75 -4.24
C MET A 282 -9.42 -30.96 -3.60
N VAL A 283 -10.11 -29.88 -3.24
CA VAL A 283 -11.44 -29.93 -2.62
C VAL A 283 -12.55 -29.83 -3.67
N ASP A 284 -12.43 -28.87 -4.59
CA ASP A 284 -13.41 -28.58 -5.64
C ASP A 284 -12.71 -28.14 -6.94
N GLU A 285 -12.42 -29.11 -7.80
CA GLU A 285 -11.78 -28.86 -9.09
C GLU A 285 -12.61 -27.96 -10.01
N ASP A 286 -13.93 -28.14 -10.01
CA ASP A 286 -14.83 -27.46 -10.95
C ASP A 286 -14.96 -25.99 -10.60
N LYS A 287 -14.93 -25.64 -9.31
CA LYS A 287 -14.88 -24.25 -8.86
C LYS A 287 -13.61 -23.56 -9.36
N VAL A 288 -12.43 -24.13 -9.14
CA VAL A 288 -11.15 -23.54 -9.57
C VAL A 288 -11.09 -23.38 -11.09
N LYS A 289 -11.56 -24.39 -11.86
CA LYS A 289 -11.64 -24.32 -13.33
C LYS A 289 -12.57 -23.20 -13.81
N LYS A 290 -13.66 -22.91 -13.08
CA LYS A 290 -14.58 -21.80 -13.39
C LYS A 290 -14.00 -20.43 -13.03
N THR A 291 -13.19 -20.36 -11.96
CA THR A 291 -12.57 -19.12 -11.48
C THR A 291 -11.54 -18.59 -12.48
N PHE A 292 -10.67 -19.44 -13.02
CA PHE A 292 -9.59 -19.03 -13.94
C PHE A 292 -9.87 -19.32 -15.41
N LYS A 293 -10.88 -18.67 -15.99
CA LYS A 293 -11.12 -18.77 -17.43
C LYS A 293 -10.26 -17.76 -18.19
N PHE A 294 -9.29 -18.23 -18.96
CA PHE A 294 -8.53 -17.39 -19.89
C PHE A 294 -9.20 -17.39 -21.27
N PRO A 295 -9.89 -16.30 -21.67
CA PRO A 295 -10.63 -16.28 -22.92
C PRO A 295 -9.68 -16.34 -24.12
N VAL A 296 -9.99 -17.22 -25.08
CA VAL A 296 -9.25 -17.33 -26.34
C VAL A 296 -9.54 -16.11 -27.22
N LYS A 297 -8.50 -15.40 -27.66
CA LYS A 297 -8.63 -14.17 -28.47
C LYS A 297 -9.39 -14.34 -29.79
N HIS A 298 -9.46 -15.57 -30.31
CA HIS A 298 -10.01 -15.87 -31.63
C HIS A 298 -11.22 -16.82 -31.61
N GLY A 299 -11.81 -17.12 -30.44
CA GLY A 299 -12.94 -18.08 -30.37
C GLY A 299 -14.09 -17.73 -31.33
N LYS A 300 -14.47 -16.44 -31.37
CA LYS A 300 -15.53 -15.93 -32.24
C LYS A 300 -15.15 -15.76 -33.72
N SER A 301 -13.86 -15.72 -34.05
CA SER A 301 -13.40 -15.58 -35.44
C SER A 301 -13.07 -16.92 -36.10
N LEU A 302 -13.16 -18.00 -35.34
CA LEU A 302 -12.81 -19.35 -35.78
C LEU A 302 -14.04 -20.27 -35.93
N ASP A 303 -15.26 -19.73 -35.81
CA ASP A 303 -16.54 -20.49 -35.88
C ASP A 303 -16.47 -21.84 -35.16
N LEU A 304 -15.86 -21.85 -33.97
CA LEU A 304 -15.67 -23.07 -33.21
C LEU A 304 -17.00 -23.51 -32.59
N GLU A 305 -17.29 -24.81 -32.65
CA GLU A 305 -18.44 -25.37 -31.93
C GLU A 305 -18.29 -25.12 -30.43
N VAL A 306 -19.43 -24.98 -29.73
CA VAL A 306 -19.47 -24.67 -28.29
C VAL A 306 -18.62 -25.65 -27.47
N GLU A 307 -18.51 -26.90 -27.91
CA GLU A 307 -17.71 -27.92 -27.26
C GLU A 307 -16.20 -27.76 -27.50
N ASP A 308 -15.80 -27.33 -28.68
CA ASP A 308 -14.40 -27.08 -29.02
C ASP A 308 -13.90 -25.76 -28.43
N GLU A 309 -14.75 -24.73 -28.34
CA GLU A 309 -14.48 -23.57 -27.50
C GLU A 309 -14.31 -23.97 -26.03
N ARG A 310 -15.13 -24.89 -25.51
CA ARG A 310 -14.97 -25.40 -24.13
C ARG A 310 -13.66 -26.16 -23.97
N LYS A 311 -13.28 -27.03 -24.91
CA LYS A 311 -12.00 -27.77 -24.90
C LYS A 311 -10.80 -26.81 -24.99
N LEU A 312 -10.82 -25.83 -25.90
CA LEU A 312 -9.77 -24.81 -26.03
C LEU A 312 -9.69 -23.89 -24.82
N ASN A 313 -10.83 -23.52 -24.23
CA ASN A 313 -10.85 -22.80 -22.96
C ASN A 313 -10.23 -23.68 -21.88
N LEU A 314 -10.59 -24.96 -21.76
CA LEU A 314 -10.04 -25.90 -20.76
C LEU A 314 -8.52 -26.07 -20.88
N LEU A 315 -7.99 -26.16 -22.12
CA LEU A 315 -6.55 -26.16 -22.38
C LEU A 315 -5.90 -24.82 -22.00
N ASN A 316 -6.60 -23.71 -22.21
CA ASN A 316 -6.20 -22.40 -21.69
C ASN A 316 -6.47 -22.22 -20.18
N THR A 317 -7.08 -23.18 -19.50
CA THR A 317 -7.38 -23.15 -18.06
C THR A 317 -6.39 -24.01 -17.26
N LEU A 318 -5.88 -25.10 -17.85
CA LEU A 318 -4.98 -26.07 -17.18
C LEU A 318 -3.52 -26.03 -17.71
N PRO A 319 -2.54 -26.55 -16.94
CA PRO A 319 -2.48 -26.51 -15.48
C PRO A 319 -2.09 -25.10 -15.02
N LEU A 320 -2.67 -24.63 -13.91
CA LEU A 320 -2.20 -23.41 -13.26
C LEU A 320 -0.78 -23.69 -12.75
N VAL A 321 0.21 -22.99 -13.29
CA VAL A 321 1.59 -23.17 -12.85
C VAL A 321 1.69 -22.76 -11.40
N SER A 322 2.25 -23.63 -10.56
CA SER A 322 2.41 -23.35 -9.13
C SER A 322 3.18 -22.05 -8.92
N PRO A 323 2.71 -21.12 -8.06
CA PRO A 323 3.41 -19.89 -7.72
C PRO A 323 4.81 -20.11 -7.11
N TYR A 324 5.08 -21.32 -6.63
CA TYR A 324 6.35 -21.73 -6.03
C TYR A 324 7.30 -22.38 -7.04
N SER A 325 6.90 -22.49 -8.31
CA SER A 325 7.79 -22.91 -9.41
C SER A 325 8.64 -21.73 -9.90
N ASP A 326 9.76 -22.02 -10.57
CA ASP A 326 10.66 -20.97 -11.08
C ASP A 326 10.00 -20.14 -12.21
N GLY A 327 9.36 -19.03 -11.84
CA GLY A 327 8.72 -18.10 -12.77
C GLY A 327 9.65 -17.45 -13.79
N CYS A 328 10.96 -17.45 -13.54
CA CYS A 328 11.98 -16.92 -14.46
C CYS A 328 12.11 -17.72 -15.76
N LYS A 329 11.52 -18.92 -15.84
CA LYS A 329 11.56 -19.79 -17.03
C LYS A 329 10.58 -19.35 -18.12
N PHE A 330 9.61 -18.51 -17.80
CA PHE A 330 8.60 -18.09 -18.77
C PHE A 330 8.97 -16.80 -19.48
N ASP A 331 8.84 -16.80 -20.80
CA ASP A 331 8.91 -15.58 -21.60
C ASP A 331 7.78 -14.62 -21.20
N LEU A 332 8.12 -13.35 -20.97
CA LEU A 332 7.24 -12.34 -20.39
C LEU A 332 5.87 -12.21 -21.09
N TRP A 333 5.80 -12.58 -22.37
CA TRP A 333 4.70 -12.35 -23.30
C TRP A 333 3.84 -13.59 -23.57
N THR A 334 4.14 -14.74 -22.98
CA THR A 334 3.36 -15.97 -23.18
C THR A 334 2.11 -15.99 -22.31
N LEU A 335 1.10 -16.76 -22.74
CA LEU A 335 -0.11 -17.01 -21.96
C LEU A 335 0.23 -17.74 -20.65
N GLU A 336 1.25 -18.60 -20.66
CA GLU A 336 1.78 -19.28 -19.47
C GLU A 336 2.34 -18.29 -18.43
N ALA A 337 3.10 -17.27 -18.87
CA ALA A 337 3.57 -16.23 -17.97
C ALA A 337 2.42 -15.39 -17.38
N GLU A 338 1.36 -15.13 -18.17
CA GLU A 338 0.15 -14.46 -17.67
C GLU A 338 -0.56 -15.32 -16.61
N LYS A 339 -0.77 -16.63 -16.89
CA LYS A 339 -1.32 -17.60 -15.93
C LYS A 339 -0.51 -17.65 -14.63
N TYR A 340 0.81 -17.77 -14.74
CA TYR A 340 1.71 -17.81 -13.59
C TYR A 340 1.57 -16.56 -12.72
N ARG A 341 1.61 -15.36 -13.32
CA ARG A 341 1.47 -14.10 -12.57
C ARG A 341 0.10 -13.95 -11.91
N VAL A 342 -0.96 -14.44 -12.54
CA VAL A 342 -2.29 -14.52 -11.92
C VAL A 342 -2.25 -15.42 -10.68
N GLY A 343 -1.64 -16.60 -10.76
CA GLY A 343 -1.45 -17.51 -9.63
C GLY A 343 -0.61 -16.89 -8.50
N VAL A 344 0.48 -16.20 -8.85
CA VAL A 344 1.33 -15.48 -7.88
C VAL A 344 0.56 -14.37 -7.17
N LEU A 345 -0.24 -13.57 -7.88
CA LEU A 345 -1.06 -12.54 -7.25
C LEU A 345 -2.19 -13.12 -6.40
N HIS A 346 -2.78 -14.23 -6.83
CA HIS A 346 -3.75 -14.94 -6.02
C HIS A 346 -3.11 -15.41 -4.71
N GLU A 347 -1.95 -16.08 -4.77
CA GLU A 347 -1.25 -16.54 -3.57
C GLU A 347 -0.84 -15.34 -2.69
N PHE A 348 -0.29 -14.28 -3.28
CA PHE A 348 0.08 -13.06 -2.56
C PHE A 348 -1.10 -12.45 -1.80
N LEU A 349 -2.25 -12.31 -2.45
CA LEU A 349 -3.47 -11.82 -1.78
C LEU A 349 -3.99 -12.82 -0.76
N SER A 350 -3.87 -14.12 -1.02
CA SER A 350 -4.26 -15.15 -0.06
C SER A 350 -3.41 -15.12 1.22
N LEU A 351 -2.19 -14.58 1.16
CA LEU A 351 -1.31 -14.41 2.31
C LEU A 351 -1.58 -13.12 3.10
N THR A 352 -2.33 -12.15 2.55
CA THR A 352 -2.68 -10.94 3.30
C THR A 352 -3.77 -11.23 4.33
N LEU A 353 -3.83 -10.42 5.39
CA LEU A 353 -4.80 -10.58 6.48
C LEU A 353 -6.24 -10.49 5.97
N GLU A 354 -6.53 -9.44 5.21
CA GLU A 354 -7.86 -9.15 4.70
C GLU A 354 -8.09 -9.64 3.27
N LYS A 355 -7.21 -10.48 2.71
CA LYS A 355 -7.31 -11.03 1.34
C LYS A 355 -7.48 -9.96 0.25
N ARG A 356 -6.88 -8.79 0.51
CA ARG A 356 -6.86 -7.62 -0.37
C ARG A 356 -5.53 -6.90 -0.29
N ALA A 357 -5.20 -6.14 -1.32
CA ALA A 357 -4.05 -5.24 -1.31
C ALA A 357 -4.26 -4.03 -2.22
N SER A 358 -3.72 -2.88 -1.81
CA SER A 358 -3.64 -1.73 -2.70
C SER A 358 -2.67 -2.02 -3.85
N ILE A 359 -2.93 -1.42 -5.00
CA ILE A 359 -2.07 -1.61 -6.15
C ILE A 359 -0.62 -1.15 -5.91
N HIS A 360 -0.45 -0.11 -5.08
CA HIS A 360 0.86 0.45 -4.76
C HIS A 360 1.70 -0.58 -4.01
N HIS A 361 1.07 -1.39 -3.16
CA HIS A 361 1.74 -2.49 -2.46
C HIS A 361 2.14 -3.62 -3.41
N ILE A 362 1.28 -3.96 -4.39
CA ILE A 362 1.59 -5.01 -5.38
C ILE A 362 2.77 -4.58 -6.26
N VAL A 363 2.77 -3.33 -6.74
CA VAL A 363 3.82 -2.80 -7.63
C VAL A 363 5.17 -2.64 -6.91
N GLU A 364 5.17 -2.50 -5.58
CA GLU A 364 6.40 -2.48 -4.77
C GLU A 364 7.22 -3.77 -4.98
N PHE A 365 6.53 -4.91 -5.13
CA PHE A 365 7.13 -6.23 -5.33
C PHE A 365 7.29 -6.63 -6.81
N LYS A 366 7.32 -5.65 -7.73
CA LYS A 366 7.39 -5.94 -9.17
C LYS A 366 8.61 -6.74 -9.60
N GLU A 367 9.75 -6.56 -8.93
CA GLU A 367 11.02 -7.22 -9.26
C GLU A 367 11.02 -8.64 -8.70
N GLU A 368 10.55 -8.79 -7.47
CA GLU A 368 10.45 -10.03 -6.73
C GLU A 368 9.47 -11.00 -7.39
N PHE A 369 8.30 -10.52 -7.83
CA PHE A 369 7.27 -11.36 -8.45
C PHE A 369 7.28 -11.31 -9.98
N SER A 370 8.31 -10.72 -10.60
CA SER A 370 8.42 -10.58 -12.07
C SER A 370 7.17 -9.96 -12.71
N LEU A 371 6.59 -8.95 -12.04
CA LEU A 371 5.40 -8.25 -12.52
C LEU A 371 5.76 -7.27 -13.65
N THR A 372 4.84 -7.12 -14.60
CA THR A 372 5.03 -6.27 -15.77
C THR A 372 4.07 -5.08 -15.76
N LYS A 373 4.27 -4.16 -16.71
CA LYS A 373 3.34 -3.05 -16.97
C LYS A 373 1.91 -3.53 -17.30
N HIS A 374 1.78 -4.77 -17.77
CA HIS A 374 0.50 -5.38 -18.15
C HIS A 374 -0.22 -6.07 -16.99
N THR A 375 0.36 -6.10 -15.79
CA THR A 375 -0.30 -6.67 -14.61
C THR A 375 -1.68 -6.04 -14.36
N TYR A 376 -1.84 -4.75 -14.64
CA TYR A 376 -3.14 -4.08 -14.55
C TYR A 376 -4.18 -4.63 -15.53
N GLN A 377 -3.79 -4.83 -16.78
CA GLN A 377 -4.66 -5.38 -17.83
C GLN A 377 -5.00 -6.84 -17.54
N MET A 378 -4.05 -7.60 -17.02
CA MET A 378 -4.24 -8.98 -16.58
C MET A 378 -5.29 -9.08 -15.47
N LEU A 379 -5.22 -8.21 -14.46
CA LEU A 379 -6.22 -8.17 -13.37
C LEU A 379 -7.63 -7.83 -13.91
N LEU A 380 -7.73 -6.88 -14.84
CA LEU A 380 -9.01 -6.50 -15.46
C LEU A 380 -9.64 -7.64 -16.29
N LYS A 381 -8.83 -8.53 -16.87
CA LYS A 381 -9.32 -9.70 -17.62
C LYS A 381 -9.88 -10.80 -16.72
N GLN A 382 -9.61 -10.77 -15.42
CA GLN A 382 -9.99 -11.80 -14.45
C GLN A 382 -11.00 -11.30 -13.42
N PRO A 383 -12.21 -10.83 -13.83
CA PRO A 383 -13.21 -10.28 -12.92
C PRO A 383 -13.89 -11.34 -12.04
N ARG A 384 -13.71 -12.64 -12.33
CA ARG A 384 -14.24 -13.74 -11.51
C ARG A 384 -13.43 -13.93 -10.24
N THR A 385 -12.11 -13.91 -10.36
CA THR A 385 -11.17 -14.04 -9.23
C THR A 385 -10.97 -12.72 -8.50
N PHE A 386 -10.72 -11.63 -9.22
CA PHE A 386 -10.35 -10.35 -8.63
C PHE A 386 -11.47 -9.34 -8.76
N TYR A 387 -11.77 -8.65 -7.67
CA TYR A 387 -12.55 -7.43 -7.70
C TYR A 387 -11.64 -6.21 -7.51
N LEU A 388 -11.90 -5.16 -8.28
CA LEU A 388 -11.07 -3.97 -8.32
C LEU A 388 -11.91 -2.79 -7.82
N ALA A 389 -11.71 -2.41 -6.56
CA ALA A 389 -12.48 -1.37 -5.91
C ALA A 389 -11.72 -0.04 -5.89
N GLY A 390 -12.47 1.07 -5.85
CA GLY A 390 -11.92 2.42 -5.72
C GLY A 390 -11.77 3.17 -7.03
N THR A 391 -10.78 4.06 -7.09
CA THR A 391 -10.59 5.03 -8.20
C THR A 391 -9.49 4.60 -9.15
N GLU A 392 -9.52 5.08 -10.40
CA GLU A 392 -8.46 4.81 -11.40
C GLU A 392 -7.05 5.08 -10.87
N MET A 393 -6.89 6.05 -9.95
CA MET A 393 -5.59 6.38 -9.33
C MET A 393 -5.25 5.57 -8.07
N ASN A 394 -6.25 5.23 -7.25
CA ASN A 394 -6.07 4.49 -6.00
C ASN A 394 -7.13 3.41 -5.91
N TRP A 395 -6.69 2.20 -6.22
CA TRP A 395 -7.51 1.01 -6.29
C TRP A 395 -6.92 -0.12 -5.47
N VAL A 396 -7.82 -0.96 -5.01
CA VAL A 396 -7.53 -2.10 -4.15
C VAL A 396 -8.06 -3.34 -4.84
N VAL A 397 -7.19 -4.35 -4.93
CA VAL A 397 -7.51 -5.65 -5.48
C VAL A 397 -8.00 -6.53 -4.34
N PHE A 398 -9.20 -7.07 -4.49
CA PHE A 398 -9.83 -8.00 -3.56
C PHE A 398 -9.87 -9.38 -4.20
N LEU A 399 -9.58 -10.41 -3.42
CA LEU A 399 -9.81 -11.79 -3.83
C LEU A 399 -11.28 -12.16 -3.59
N ARG A 400 -12.08 -12.31 -4.64
CA ARG A 400 -13.53 -12.58 -4.52
C ARG A 400 -13.82 -13.86 -3.75
N ASP A 401 -13.03 -14.90 -3.99
CA ASP A 401 -13.20 -16.22 -3.37
C ASP A 401 -13.04 -16.21 -1.84
N ALA A 402 -12.43 -15.16 -1.28
CA ALA A 402 -12.23 -15.00 0.16
C ALA A 402 -13.42 -14.35 0.89
N TYR A 403 -14.39 -13.80 0.16
CA TYR A 403 -15.53 -13.09 0.74
C TYR A 403 -16.83 -13.82 0.46
N GLY A 404 -17.74 -13.82 1.44
CA GLY A 404 -19.10 -14.33 1.27
C GLY A 404 -19.97 -13.39 0.42
N ASP A 405 -21.18 -13.83 0.12
CA ASP A 405 -22.18 -13.04 -0.62
C ASP A 405 -22.58 -11.75 0.14
N ASP A 406 -22.40 -11.74 1.46
CA ASP A 406 -22.59 -10.58 2.35
C ASP A 406 -21.43 -9.57 2.29
N GLY A 407 -20.34 -9.91 1.60
CA GLY A 407 -19.12 -9.12 1.50
C GLY A 407 -18.24 -9.18 2.75
N MET A 408 -18.49 -10.12 3.66
CA MET A 408 -17.65 -10.35 4.83
C MET A 408 -16.56 -11.38 4.51
N LEU A 409 -15.39 -11.22 5.13
CA LEU A 409 -14.28 -12.15 4.97
C LEU A 409 -14.63 -13.50 5.62
N ILE A 410 -14.52 -14.59 4.86
CA ILE A 410 -14.90 -15.94 5.29
C ILE A 410 -13.99 -16.41 6.43
N ASN A 411 -12.67 -16.39 6.20
CA ASN A 411 -11.66 -16.81 7.17
C ASN A 411 -10.97 -15.58 7.77
N LYS A 412 -11.39 -15.18 8.97
CA LYS A 412 -10.82 -14.03 9.66
C LYS A 412 -9.63 -14.42 10.52
N ASP A 413 -8.52 -13.72 10.30
CA ASP A 413 -7.37 -13.78 11.19
C ASP A 413 -7.68 -13.09 12.54
N PRO A 414 -7.17 -13.56 13.69
CA PRO A 414 -7.37 -12.91 14.98
C PRO A 414 -7.06 -11.40 14.97
N GLN A 415 -6.06 -10.97 14.20
CA GLN A 415 -5.71 -9.56 14.06
C GLN A 415 -6.77 -8.75 13.28
N VAL A 416 -7.47 -9.38 12.34
CA VAL A 416 -8.60 -8.73 11.63
C VAL A 416 -9.79 -8.57 12.58
N ILE A 417 -10.06 -9.57 13.42
CA ILE A 417 -11.12 -9.50 14.44
C ILE A 417 -10.84 -8.37 15.43
N PHE A 418 -9.58 -8.26 15.88
CA PHE A 418 -9.13 -7.15 16.71
C PHE A 418 -9.30 -5.79 16.01
N ASN A 419 -8.91 -5.67 14.74
CA ASN A 419 -9.09 -4.43 13.97
C ASN A 419 -10.58 -4.04 13.87
N GLU A 420 -11.47 -5.01 13.62
CA GLU A 420 -12.92 -4.77 13.61
C GLU A 420 -13.43 -4.27 14.97
N LYS A 421 -12.95 -4.85 16.07
CA LYS A 421 -13.22 -4.43 17.45
C LYS A 421 -12.75 -2.98 17.69
N LEU A 422 -11.51 -2.66 17.33
CA LEU A 422 -10.96 -1.30 17.43
C LEU A 422 -11.79 -0.28 16.65
N TYR A 423 -12.20 -0.63 15.43
CA TYR A 423 -13.03 0.24 14.60
C TYR A 423 -14.43 0.44 15.17
N ARG A 424 -15.02 -0.56 15.83
CA ARG A 424 -16.30 -0.39 16.53
C ARG A 424 -16.17 0.64 17.65
N TYR A 425 -15.13 0.55 18.48
CA TYR A 425 -14.89 1.54 19.53
C TYR A 425 -14.54 2.93 18.99
N ALA A 426 -13.92 3.01 17.81
CA ALA A 426 -13.71 4.29 17.15
C ALA A 426 -15.03 4.98 16.78
N ASP A 427 -16.06 4.23 16.40
CA ASP A 427 -17.36 4.81 16.05
C ASP A 427 -18.23 5.12 17.29
N MET A 428 -17.88 4.59 18.46
CA MET A 428 -18.58 4.82 19.72
C MET A 428 -18.12 6.11 20.43
N HIS A 429 -19.07 6.86 20.98
CA HIS A 429 -18.81 8.08 21.76
C HIS A 429 -18.83 7.86 23.27
N GLU A 430 -19.57 6.86 23.74
CA GLU A 430 -19.66 6.46 25.15
C GLU A 430 -19.49 4.95 25.25
N MET A 431 -18.88 4.48 26.34
CA MET A 431 -18.78 3.05 26.62
C MET A 431 -20.16 2.61 27.12
N GLU A 432 -20.79 1.61 26.50
CA GLU A 432 -21.99 1.00 27.05
C GLU A 432 -21.65 0.41 28.42
N SER A 433 -22.05 1.11 29.49
CA SER A 433 -21.91 0.62 30.86
C SER A 433 -22.86 -0.56 31.05
N GLY A 434 -22.34 -1.78 30.90
CA GLY A 434 -22.98 -3.01 31.38
C GLY A 434 -23.14 -4.11 30.32
N SER A 435 -22.09 -4.89 30.11
CA SER A 435 -22.25 -6.31 29.79
C SER A 435 -21.07 -7.12 30.33
N ASP A 436 -20.81 -6.95 31.62
CA ASP A 436 -20.19 -8.02 32.40
C ASP A 436 -21.23 -8.56 33.38
N ILE A 437 -21.17 -9.89 33.52
CA ILE A 437 -21.86 -10.77 34.46
C ILE A 437 -23.15 -11.41 33.92
N VAL A 438 -23.17 -12.75 34.03
CA VAL A 438 -24.24 -13.74 33.78
C VAL A 438 -24.15 -14.36 32.36
N ASN A 439 -23.46 -15.49 32.16
CA ASN A 439 -23.81 -16.79 32.72
C ASN A 439 -22.62 -17.75 32.87
N LYS A 440 -22.74 -18.54 33.95
CA LYS A 440 -22.02 -19.77 34.31
C LYS A 440 -21.89 -20.79 33.19
#